data_AF-A0A1Y3YUF3-F1
#
_entry.id   AF-A0A1Y3YUF3-F1
#
_cell.length_a   1.000
_cell.length_b   1.000
_cell.length_c   1.000
_cell.angle_alpha   90.00
_cell.angle_beta   90.00
_cell.angle_gamma   90.00
#
_symmetry.space_group_name_H-M   'P 1'
#
loop_
_entity.id
_entity.type
_entity.pdbx_description
1 polymer ?
#
loop_
_entity_poly.entity_id
_entity_poly.type
_entity_poly.pdbx_seq_one_letter_code
_entity_poly.pdbx_strand_id
1 'polypeptide(L)'
;MTQVLLAAHPSANLSHPQAIPAHMAYRIGPGPKLLGMRLPPQLRGGVMLLDCRDHDGSGDPIPCCRQILWECRHRGYSGIVCDFEGAPVGCLGRIVHILDRNCQAQGWTLDVPPQFAPFAPGGRVLVSSVVTAGTLRRRLQEAVERHGAPRTTLAVEWVREDFPLPAQRRGTPISLQHLEQQMGRLEPAVFYDRGLCAHYYTYMAAGGQAHFVLYDTSQSIHEKVKLSREMHLGAVLLPGPEVEGCLDQVLA
;
A
#
# COMPACT_ATOMS: atom_id res chain seq x y z
N MET A 1 -0.63 18.52 -6.32
CA MET A 1 0.58 17.69 -6.58
C MET A 1 0.39 16.37 -5.86
N THR A 2 0.58 15.24 -6.53
CA THR A 2 0.44 13.91 -5.93
C THR A 2 1.60 13.65 -4.97
N GLN A 3 1.30 13.34 -3.71
CA GLN A 3 2.32 13.01 -2.71
C GLN A 3 2.86 11.60 -2.94
N VAL A 4 4.16 11.39 -2.74
CA VAL A 4 4.75 10.05 -2.69
C VAL A 4 4.94 9.68 -1.23
N LEU A 5 4.24 8.66 -0.77
CA LEU A 5 4.44 8.04 0.55
C LEU A 5 5.31 6.80 0.37
N LEU A 6 6.27 6.59 1.25
CA LEU A 6 7.22 5.49 1.16
C LEU A 6 7.19 4.66 2.44
N ALA A 7 6.64 3.45 2.38
CA ALA A 7 6.51 2.57 3.54
C ALA A 7 7.90 2.15 4.04
N ALA A 8 8.39 2.76 5.11
CA ALA A 8 9.75 2.57 5.60
C ALA A 8 9.73 1.78 6.91
N HIS A 9 10.44 0.65 6.92
CA HIS A 9 10.74 -0.04 8.17
C HIS A 9 11.73 0.81 9.00
N PRO A 10 11.61 0.88 10.34
CA PRO A 10 12.48 1.71 11.19
C PRO A 10 13.97 1.44 11.09
N SER A 11 14.36 0.23 10.68
CA SER A 11 15.76 -0.15 10.48
C SER A 11 16.26 0.09 9.07
N ALA A 12 15.38 0.42 8.12
CA ALA A 12 15.76 0.69 6.74
C ALA A 12 16.32 2.11 6.62
N ASN A 13 17.43 2.28 5.91
CA ASN A 13 17.99 3.60 5.64
C ASN A 13 17.40 4.15 4.34
N LEU A 14 16.07 4.28 4.33
CA LEU A 14 15.30 4.59 3.14
C LEU A 14 14.82 6.04 3.19
N SER A 15 15.44 6.91 2.40
CA SER A 15 15.05 8.32 2.29
C SER A 15 15.21 8.82 0.86
N HIS A 16 14.31 9.69 0.43
CA HIS A 16 14.41 10.35 -0.87
C HIS A 16 13.73 11.72 -0.82
N PRO A 17 14.30 12.78 -1.43
CA PRO A 17 13.77 14.15 -1.32
C PRO A 17 12.32 14.32 -1.79
N GLN A 18 11.88 13.49 -2.74
CA GLN A 18 10.52 13.53 -3.28
C GLN A 18 9.54 12.62 -2.54
N ALA A 19 9.99 11.86 -1.52
CA ALA A 19 9.19 10.87 -0.82
C ALA A 19 9.04 11.22 0.66
N ILE A 20 7.82 11.09 1.16
CA ILE A 20 7.46 11.25 2.57
C ILE A 20 7.52 9.86 3.21
N PRO A 21 8.34 9.65 4.25
CA PRO A 21 8.41 8.35 4.91
C PRO A 21 7.09 8.03 5.62
N ALA A 22 6.57 6.82 5.40
CA ALA A 22 5.44 6.23 6.09
C ALA A 22 5.97 5.13 7.04
N HIS A 23 6.02 5.43 8.33
CA HIS A 23 6.76 4.62 9.30
C HIS A 23 6.02 3.34 9.66
N MET A 24 6.53 2.20 9.21
CA MET A 24 6.00 0.85 9.46
C MET A 24 6.40 0.35 10.84
N ALA A 25 5.92 1.05 11.87
CA ALA A 25 6.36 0.82 13.25
C ALA A 25 5.21 0.58 14.22
N TYR A 26 3.96 0.67 13.77
CA TYR A 26 2.79 0.75 14.63
C TYR A 26 1.71 -0.24 14.21
N ARG A 27 1.02 -0.79 15.21
CA ARG A 27 -0.16 -1.63 15.00
C ARG A 27 -1.15 -1.48 16.14
N ILE A 28 -2.41 -1.75 15.86
CA ILE A 28 -3.47 -1.89 16.86
C ILE A 28 -3.48 -3.35 17.35
N GLY A 29 -3.13 -3.55 18.62
CA GLY A 29 -3.19 -4.85 19.28
C GLY A 29 -4.51 -5.14 19.99
N PRO A 30 -4.56 -6.23 20.79
CA PRO A 30 -5.70 -6.61 21.61
C PRO A 30 -6.13 -5.52 22.60
N GLY A 31 -7.44 -5.45 22.88
CA GLY A 31 -8.02 -4.45 23.79
C GLY A 31 -7.69 -3.00 23.40
N PRO A 32 -8.02 -2.61 22.16
CA PRO A 32 -7.27 -1.74 21.24
C PRO A 32 -6.20 -0.91 21.92
N LYS A 33 -4.96 -1.38 21.83
CA LYS A 33 -3.78 -0.66 22.30
C LYS A 33 -2.87 -0.36 21.12
N LEU A 34 -2.30 0.84 21.11
CA LEU A 34 -1.21 1.14 20.21
C LEU A 34 0.02 0.34 20.65
N LEU A 35 0.44 -0.59 19.81
CA LEU A 35 1.71 -1.28 19.92
C LEU A 35 2.65 -0.68 18.88
N GLY A 36 3.94 -0.61 19.21
CA GLY A 36 4.92 -0.18 18.23
C GLY A 36 6.35 -0.55 18.58
N MET A 37 7.21 -0.46 17.59
CA MET A 37 8.64 -0.64 17.75
C MET A 37 9.26 0.57 18.44
N ARG A 38 10.37 0.35 19.16
CA ARG A 38 11.13 1.44 19.76
C ARG A 38 11.90 2.19 18.66
N LEU A 39 11.34 3.30 18.20
CA LEU A 39 11.99 4.16 17.20
C LEU A 39 13.07 5.05 17.83
N PRO A 40 14.17 5.34 17.12
CA PRO A 40 15.16 6.34 17.53
C PRO A 40 14.50 7.69 17.85
N PRO A 41 14.93 8.43 18.89
CA PRO A 41 14.36 9.74 19.21
C PRO A 41 14.50 10.78 18.10
N GLN A 42 15.52 10.64 17.25
CA GLN A 42 15.83 11.55 16.15
C GLN A 42 14.88 11.38 14.95
N LEU A 43 14.20 10.23 14.84
CA LEU A 43 13.25 9.97 13.77
C LEU A 43 11.98 10.81 14.01
N ARG A 44 11.79 11.82 13.17
CA ARG A 44 10.69 12.80 13.20
C ARG A 44 10.19 13.09 11.78
N GLY A 45 8.95 13.58 11.68
CA GLY A 45 8.31 13.88 10.41
C GLY A 45 7.86 12.63 9.65
N GLY A 46 7.16 12.82 8.53
CA GLY A 46 6.55 11.73 7.77
C GLY A 46 5.11 11.45 8.19
N VAL A 47 4.64 10.23 7.94
CA VAL A 47 3.31 9.75 8.33
C VAL A 47 3.41 8.46 9.13
N MET A 48 2.43 8.20 9.99
CA MET A 48 2.31 6.93 10.70
C MET A 48 1.71 5.88 9.75
N LEU A 49 2.33 4.71 9.60
CA LEU A 49 1.69 3.55 8.99
C LEU A 49 1.24 2.60 10.11
N LEU A 50 -0.06 2.29 10.13
CA LEU A 50 -0.74 1.60 11.22
C LEU A 50 -1.48 0.36 10.70
N ASP A 51 -1.09 -0.83 11.14
CA ASP A 51 -1.82 -2.08 10.82
C ASP A 51 -2.75 -2.54 11.97
N CYS A 52 -3.56 -3.57 11.73
CA CYS A 52 -4.49 -4.13 12.72
C CYS A 52 -4.43 -5.67 12.85
N ARG A 53 -3.30 -6.31 12.53
CA ARG A 53 -3.21 -7.77 12.36
C ARG A 53 -3.57 -8.61 13.60
N ASP A 54 -3.44 -8.04 14.80
CA ASP A 54 -3.68 -8.71 16.09
C ASP A 54 -4.88 -8.11 16.85
N HIS A 55 -5.71 -7.31 16.18
CA HIS A 55 -6.86 -6.70 16.84
C HIS A 55 -7.98 -7.74 17.07
N ASP A 56 -8.44 -7.86 18.32
CA ASP A 56 -9.44 -8.84 18.74
C ASP A 56 -10.91 -8.40 18.51
N GLY A 57 -11.13 -7.18 17.99
CA GLY A 57 -12.46 -6.63 17.75
C GLY A 57 -13.19 -6.10 18.99
N SER A 58 -12.58 -6.17 20.18
CA SER A 58 -13.21 -5.83 21.45
C SER A 58 -12.64 -4.54 22.05
N GLY A 59 -13.29 -3.99 23.08
CA GLY A 59 -12.75 -2.88 23.89
C GLY A 59 -13.07 -1.45 23.40
N ASP A 60 -12.66 -0.47 24.21
CA ASP A 60 -12.95 0.95 23.97
C ASP A 60 -11.95 1.57 22.98
N PRO A 61 -12.41 2.14 21.85
CA PRO A 61 -11.53 2.78 20.87
C PRO A 61 -10.85 4.07 21.36
N ILE A 62 -11.40 4.75 22.37
CA ILE A 62 -10.96 6.11 22.76
C ILE A 62 -9.51 6.15 23.27
N PRO A 63 -9.07 5.28 24.21
CA PRO A 63 -7.67 5.24 24.65
C PRO A 63 -6.68 5.01 23.50
N CYS A 64 -7.01 4.08 22.59
CA CYS A 64 -6.20 3.79 21.41
C CYS A 64 -6.02 5.03 20.52
N CYS A 65 -7.13 5.71 20.20
CA CYS A 65 -7.10 6.92 19.38
C CYS A 65 -6.25 8.02 20.03
N ARG A 66 -6.34 8.18 21.37
CA ARG A 66 -5.50 9.13 22.11
C ARG A 66 -4.02 8.79 22.00
N GLN A 67 -3.65 7.52 22.12
CA GLN A 67 -2.25 7.07 21.97
C GLN A 67 -1.74 7.34 20.56
N ILE A 68 -2.50 6.99 19.52
CA ILE A 68 -2.16 7.23 18.11
C ILE A 68 -1.92 8.72 17.85
N LEU A 69 -2.89 9.55 18.23
CA LEU A 69 -2.80 11.00 18.00
C LEU A 69 -1.68 11.65 18.80
N TRP A 70 -1.44 11.21 20.05
CA TRP A 70 -0.33 11.69 20.86
C TRP A 70 1.01 11.37 20.21
N GLU A 71 1.21 10.13 19.76
CA GLU A 71 2.44 9.69 19.11
C GLU A 71 2.68 10.47 17.80
N CYS A 72 1.62 10.70 17.00
CA CYS A 72 1.71 11.52 15.80
C CYS A 72 2.18 12.95 16.11
N ARG A 73 1.64 13.59 17.16
CA ARG A 73 2.07 14.94 17.58
C ARG A 73 3.52 14.92 18.08
N HIS A 74 3.86 13.96 18.92
CA HIS A 74 5.18 13.84 19.52
C HIS A 74 6.28 13.68 18.46
N ARG A 75 6.02 12.85 17.44
CA ARG A 75 6.91 12.59 16.30
C ARG A 75 6.86 13.67 15.22
N GLY A 76 5.83 14.52 15.22
CA GLY A 76 5.60 15.51 14.17
C GLY A 76 5.14 14.89 12.86
N TYR A 77 4.36 13.81 12.92
CA TYR A 77 3.76 13.21 11.73
C TYR A 77 2.66 14.12 11.17
N SER A 78 2.57 14.18 9.84
CA SER A 78 1.59 14.98 9.09
C SER A 78 0.39 14.16 8.61
N GLY A 79 0.27 12.90 9.03
CA GLY A 79 -0.79 12.01 8.58
C GLY A 79 -0.67 10.58 9.09
N ILE A 80 -1.69 9.79 8.78
CA ILE A 80 -1.83 8.38 9.15
C ILE A 80 -2.25 7.59 7.92
N VAL A 81 -1.62 6.45 7.68
CA VAL A 81 -2.02 5.44 6.69
C VAL A 81 -2.45 4.19 7.46
N CYS A 82 -3.73 3.83 7.34
CA CYS A 82 -4.27 2.61 7.91
C CYS A 82 -4.09 1.46 6.91
N ASP A 83 -3.19 0.54 7.21
CA ASP A 83 -2.99 -0.70 6.47
C ASP A 83 -3.84 -1.82 7.10
N PHE A 84 -5.16 -1.62 7.06
CA PHE A 84 -6.12 -2.54 7.68
C PHE A 84 -6.60 -3.58 6.68
N GLU A 85 -6.37 -4.85 7.00
CA GLU A 85 -6.89 -5.96 6.21
C GLU A 85 -8.27 -6.39 6.69
N GLY A 86 -9.14 -6.77 5.74
CA GLY A 86 -10.46 -7.31 6.04
C GLY A 86 -11.52 -6.27 6.39
N ALA A 87 -12.69 -6.76 6.82
CA ALA A 87 -13.86 -5.94 7.11
C ALA A 87 -13.67 -5.06 8.35
N PRO A 88 -14.39 -3.92 8.47
CA PRO A 88 -14.38 -3.05 9.65
C PRO A 88 -15.08 -3.74 10.84
N VAL A 89 -14.41 -4.71 11.45
CA VAL A 89 -14.93 -5.48 12.59
C VAL A 89 -14.77 -4.72 13.91
N GLY A 90 -15.69 -4.97 14.85
CA GLY A 90 -15.59 -4.47 16.21
C GLY A 90 -15.51 -2.94 16.29
N CYS A 91 -14.49 -2.43 16.99
CA CYS A 91 -14.31 -0.99 17.20
C CYS A 91 -13.54 -0.27 16.07
N LEU A 92 -13.01 -0.97 15.06
CA LEU A 92 -12.13 -0.39 14.03
C LEU A 92 -12.80 0.75 13.23
N GLY A 93 -14.08 0.59 12.86
CA GLY A 93 -14.83 1.67 12.18
C GLY A 93 -14.94 2.93 13.03
N ARG A 94 -15.11 2.78 14.36
CA ARG A 94 -15.12 3.92 15.30
C ARG A 94 -13.74 4.55 15.47
N ILE A 95 -12.67 3.74 15.49
CA ILE A 95 -11.29 4.23 15.49
C ILE A 95 -11.05 5.12 14.27
N VAL A 96 -11.34 4.59 13.07
CA VAL A 96 -11.19 5.34 11.82
C VAL A 96 -11.98 6.65 11.85
N HIS A 97 -13.23 6.62 12.32
CA HIS A 97 -14.05 7.82 12.45
C HIS A 97 -13.45 8.88 13.37
N ILE A 98 -12.93 8.47 14.53
CA ILE A 98 -12.28 9.39 15.48
C ILE A 98 -10.99 9.96 14.88
N LEU A 99 -10.18 9.12 14.23
CA LEU A 99 -8.95 9.55 13.57
C LEU A 99 -9.26 10.54 12.43
N ASP A 100 -10.27 10.29 11.60
CA ASP A 100 -10.65 11.17 10.48
C ASP A 100 -10.96 12.59 10.96
N ARG A 101 -11.84 12.72 11.97
CA ARG A 101 -12.20 14.03 12.53
C ARG A 101 -10.98 14.76 13.12
N ASN A 102 -10.09 14.04 13.79
CA ASN A 102 -8.89 14.63 14.39
C ASN A 102 -7.82 14.99 13.35
N CYS A 103 -7.69 14.21 12.28
CA CYS A 103 -6.79 14.52 11.17
C CYS A 103 -7.27 15.79 10.45
N GLN A 104 -8.55 15.87 10.11
CA GLN A 104 -9.13 17.07 9.49
C GLN A 104 -8.93 18.33 10.33
N ALA A 105 -9.19 18.25 11.64
CA ALA A 105 -9.01 19.39 12.55
C ALA A 105 -7.55 19.89 12.63
N GLN A 106 -6.57 19.03 12.32
CA GLN A 106 -5.15 19.34 12.36
C GLN A 106 -4.54 19.59 10.97
N GLY A 107 -5.32 19.46 9.90
CA GLY A 107 -4.81 19.51 8.53
C GLY A 107 -3.91 18.32 8.16
N TRP A 108 -4.06 17.19 8.85
CA TRP A 108 -3.33 15.95 8.55
C TRP A 108 -4.07 15.09 7.54
N THR A 109 -3.32 14.22 6.84
CA THR A 109 -3.92 13.23 5.95
C THR A 109 -4.32 11.97 6.72
N LEU A 110 -5.39 11.32 6.28
CA LEU A 110 -5.76 9.97 6.72
C LEU A 110 -6.04 9.13 5.48
N ASP A 111 -5.27 8.06 5.27
CA ASP A 111 -5.47 7.11 4.19
C ASP A 111 -6.06 5.82 4.74
N VAL A 112 -7.16 5.36 4.17
CA VAL A 112 -7.87 4.16 4.64
C VAL A 112 -8.22 3.20 3.51
N PRO A 113 -8.34 1.90 3.77
CA PRO A 113 -8.82 0.94 2.78
C PRO A 113 -10.27 1.22 2.35
N PRO A 114 -10.72 0.76 1.16
CA PRO A 114 -12.04 1.10 0.62
C PRO A 114 -13.21 0.73 1.55
N GLN A 115 -13.11 -0.39 2.26
CA GLN A 115 -14.12 -0.84 3.21
C GLN A 115 -14.26 0.06 4.45
N PHE A 116 -13.27 0.91 4.71
CA PHE A 116 -13.28 1.90 5.79
C PHE A 116 -13.68 3.31 5.31
N ALA A 117 -13.81 3.54 4.01
CA ALA A 117 -14.17 4.85 3.45
C ALA A 117 -15.47 5.46 4.03
N PRO A 118 -16.54 4.69 4.34
CA PRO A 118 -17.74 5.24 4.99
C PRO A 118 -17.49 5.85 6.37
N PHE A 119 -16.43 5.44 7.06
CA PHE A 119 -16.08 5.94 8.39
C PHE A 119 -15.14 7.16 8.35
N ALA A 120 -14.51 7.43 7.19
CA ALA A 120 -13.56 8.54 6.99
C ALA A 120 -14.00 9.47 5.85
N PRO A 121 -15.07 10.28 6.03
CA PRO A 121 -15.55 11.20 5.00
C PRO A 121 -14.52 12.24 4.54
N GLY A 122 -13.53 12.62 5.36
CA GLY A 122 -12.43 13.51 4.93
C GLY A 122 -11.14 12.78 4.51
N GLY A 123 -11.05 11.48 4.77
CA GLY A 123 -9.88 10.67 4.43
C GLY A 123 -9.75 10.39 2.94
N ARG A 124 -8.55 9.96 2.54
CA ARG A 124 -8.23 9.39 1.23
C ARG A 124 -8.47 7.88 1.25
N VAL A 125 -8.85 7.33 0.10
CA VAL A 125 -9.10 5.90 -0.08
C VAL A 125 -7.90 5.25 -0.76
N LEU A 126 -7.35 4.22 -0.13
CA LEU A 126 -6.28 3.37 -0.66
C LEU A 126 -6.86 2.44 -1.73
N VAL A 127 -6.38 2.59 -2.97
CA VAL A 127 -6.75 1.74 -4.10
C VAL A 127 -5.54 0.90 -4.46
N SER A 128 -5.65 -0.42 -4.34
CA SER A 128 -4.57 -1.33 -4.70
C SER A 128 -4.19 -1.20 -6.18
N SER A 129 -2.90 -1.34 -6.47
CA SER A 129 -2.38 -1.43 -7.85
C SER A 129 -2.59 -2.79 -8.50
N VAL A 130 -2.99 -3.82 -7.75
CA VAL A 130 -3.20 -5.18 -8.27
C VAL A 130 -4.53 -5.27 -8.99
N VAL A 131 -4.48 -5.53 -10.29
CA VAL A 131 -5.63 -5.63 -11.16
C VAL A 131 -6.00 -7.10 -11.34
N THR A 132 -7.17 -7.50 -10.86
CA THR A 132 -7.71 -8.86 -11.08
C THR A 132 -8.57 -8.94 -12.34
N ALA A 133 -9.13 -7.82 -12.79
CA ALA A 133 -9.89 -7.69 -14.02
C ALA A 133 -9.81 -6.26 -14.56
N GLY A 134 -9.79 -6.11 -15.88
CA GLY A 134 -9.73 -4.79 -16.54
C GLY A 134 -8.32 -4.20 -16.53
N THR A 135 -8.22 -2.88 -16.35
CA THR A 135 -6.94 -2.15 -16.36
C THR A 135 -6.77 -1.30 -15.10
N LEU A 136 -5.53 -1.03 -14.72
CA LEU A 136 -5.22 -0.17 -13.57
C LEU A 136 -5.79 1.24 -13.75
N ARG A 137 -5.66 1.80 -14.96
CA ARG A 137 -6.23 3.11 -15.29
C ARG A 137 -7.74 3.13 -15.08
N ARG A 138 -8.46 2.11 -15.55
CA ARG A 138 -9.91 2.02 -15.35
C ARG A 138 -10.27 1.91 -13.86
N ARG A 139 -9.56 1.07 -13.11
CA ARG A 139 -9.76 0.94 -11.66
C ARG A 139 -9.60 2.28 -10.93
N LEU A 140 -8.56 3.04 -11.30
CA LEU A 140 -8.34 4.36 -10.73
C LEU A 140 -9.39 5.37 -11.17
N GLN A 141 -9.86 5.32 -12.43
CA GLN A 141 -10.94 6.19 -12.91
C GLN A 141 -12.21 5.96 -12.09
N GLU A 142 -12.61 4.71 -11.88
CA GLU A 142 -13.78 4.36 -11.08
C GLU A 142 -13.65 4.84 -9.62
N ALA A 143 -12.44 4.78 -9.04
CA ALA A 143 -12.18 5.31 -7.70
C ALA A 143 -12.22 6.84 -7.65
N VAL A 144 -11.68 7.52 -8.67
CA VAL A 144 -11.70 8.98 -8.80
C VAL A 144 -13.11 9.49 -9.01
N GLU A 145 -13.93 8.83 -9.83
CA GLU A 145 -15.34 9.17 -10.02
C GLU A 145 -16.13 9.05 -8.70
N ARG A 146 -15.80 8.06 -7.87
CA ARG A 146 -16.49 7.81 -6.60
C ARG A 146 -16.04 8.73 -5.47
N HIS A 147 -14.74 9.00 -5.36
CA HIS A 147 -14.15 9.66 -4.19
C HIS A 147 -13.55 11.04 -4.49
N GLY A 148 -13.25 11.32 -5.76
CA GLY A 148 -12.48 12.48 -6.21
C GLY A 148 -10.98 12.20 -6.17
N ALA A 149 -10.24 12.71 -7.17
CA ALA A 149 -8.79 12.46 -7.31
C ALA A 149 -7.96 12.85 -6.07
N PRO A 150 -8.17 14.01 -5.41
CA PRO A 150 -7.44 14.37 -4.20
C PRO A 150 -7.68 13.41 -3.01
N ARG A 151 -8.79 12.66 -3.04
CA ARG A 151 -9.16 11.66 -2.03
C ARG A 151 -8.84 10.23 -2.45
N THR A 152 -8.07 10.04 -3.51
CA THR A 152 -7.62 8.71 -3.95
C THR A 152 -6.12 8.60 -3.74
N THR A 153 -5.69 7.49 -3.14
CA THR A 153 -4.29 7.13 -2.97
C THR A 153 -4.04 5.79 -3.64
N LEU A 154 -3.10 5.71 -4.57
CA LEU A 154 -2.69 4.45 -5.18
C LEU A 154 -1.77 3.69 -4.21
N ALA A 155 -2.23 2.56 -3.68
CA ALA A 155 -1.41 1.64 -2.90
C ALA A 155 -0.67 0.68 -3.85
N VAL A 156 0.61 0.92 -4.05
CA VAL A 156 1.44 0.13 -4.96
C VAL A 156 1.87 -1.16 -4.26
N GLU A 157 1.65 -2.28 -4.94
CA GLU A 157 2.17 -3.59 -4.56
C GLU A 157 3.29 -3.96 -5.54
N TRP A 158 4.33 -4.62 -5.03
CA TRP A 158 5.38 -5.23 -5.84
C TRP A 158 5.04 -6.71 -6.06
N VAL A 159 4.31 -6.99 -7.13
CA VAL A 159 3.75 -8.33 -7.38
C VAL A 159 4.83 -9.26 -7.92
N ARG A 160 4.80 -10.53 -7.50
CA ARG A 160 5.48 -11.68 -8.11
C ARG A 160 4.60 -12.89 -7.87
N GLU A 161 3.76 -13.23 -8.83
CA GLU A 161 2.73 -14.26 -8.67
C GLU A 161 2.69 -15.22 -9.86
N ASP A 162 2.57 -16.52 -9.57
CA ASP A 162 2.36 -17.58 -10.57
C ASP A 162 0.90 -18.08 -10.54
N PHE A 163 0.27 -18.09 -11.70
CA PHE A 163 -1.13 -18.43 -11.90
C PHE A 163 -1.26 -19.70 -12.74
N PRO A 164 -1.79 -20.80 -12.17
CA PRO A 164 -2.24 -21.92 -12.99
C PRO A 164 -3.48 -21.50 -13.79
N LEU A 165 -3.50 -21.80 -15.09
CA LEU A 165 -4.58 -21.41 -15.99
C LEU A 165 -5.65 -22.50 -16.17
N PRO A 166 -6.95 -22.18 -16.13
CA PRO A 166 -7.51 -20.83 -16.02
C PRO A 166 -7.38 -20.26 -14.60
N ALA A 167 -6.96 -19.00 -14.51
CA ALA A 167 -6.82 -18.30 -13.23
C ALA A 167 -8.21 -18.02 -12.62
N GLN A 168 -8.42 -18.44 -11.38
CA GLN A 168 -9.69 -18.23 -10.65
C GLN A 168 -9.55 -17.31 -9.43
N ARG A 169 -8.32 -17.04 -9.01
CA ARG A 169 -7.96 -16.29 -7.80
C ARG A 169 -6.63 -15.56 -8.03
N ARG A 170 -6.18 -14.82 -7.01
CA ARG A 170 -4.78 -14.37 -6.91
C ARG A 170 -3.81 -15.52 -7.12
N GLY A 171 -2.66 -15.22 -7.71
CA GLY A 171 -1.64 -16.21 -7.99
C GLY A 171 -0.91 -16.59 -6.71
N THR A 172 -0.09 -17.63 -6.82
CA THR A 172 0.78 -18.03 -5.71
C THR A 172 1.98 -17.10 -5.69
N PRO A 173 2.27 -16.40 -4.59
CA PRO A 173 3.46 -15.57 -4.50
C PRO A 173 4.73 -16.40 -4.70
N ILE A 174 5.65 -15.91 -5.53
CA ILE A 174 6.95 -16.55 -5.77
C ILE A 174 8.09 -15.65 -5.29
N SER A 175 9.18 -16.29 -4.83
CA SER A 175 10.39 -15.57 -4.44
C SER A 175 11.13 -15.02 -5.65
N LEU A 176 11.98 -14.00 -5.43
CA LEU A 176 12.86 -13.49 -6.48
C LEU A 176 13.77 -14.59 -7.04
N GLN A 177 14.37 -15.39 -6.16
CA GLN A 177 15.23 -16.51 -6.55
C GLN A 177 14.47 -17.52 -7.43
N HIS A 178 13.20 -17.81 -7.11
CA HIS A 178 12.39 -18.71 -7.93
C HIS A 178 12.12 -18.13 -9.32
N LEU A 179 11.78 -16.85 -9.39
CA LEU A 179 11.57 -16.13 -10.65
C LEU A 179 12.84 -16.16 -11.52
N GLU A 180 13.99 -15.83 -10.95
CA GLU A 180 15.29 -15.83 -11.66
C GLU A 180 15.67 -17.23 -12.17
N GLN A 181 15.48 -18.27 -11.34
CA GLN A 181 15.70 -19.66 -11.75
C GLN A 181 14.75 -20.09 -12.88
N GLN A 182 13.48 -19.70 -12.82
CA GLN A 182 12.53 -19.99 -13.89
C GLN A 182 12.94 -19.28 -15.19
N MET A 183 13.29 -17.99 -15.14
CA MET A 183 13.72 -17.23 -16.30
C MET A 183 14.97 -17.83 -16.95
N GLY A 184 15.98 -18.20 -16.16
CA GLY A 184 17.21 -18.82 -16.69
C GLY A 184 16.99 -20.22 -17.27
N ARG A 185 16.06 -21.00 -16.72
CA ARG A 185 15.76 -22.35 -17.21
C ARG A 185 14.86 -22.36 -18.45
N LEU A 186 13.87 -21.47 -18.49
CA LEU A 186 12.84 -21.44 -19.52
C LEU A 186 13.16 -20.50 -20.67
N GLU A 187 14.03 -19.51 -20.43
CA GLU A 187 14.31 -18.39 -21.34
C GLU A 187 13.03 -17.84 -22.02
N PRO A 188 12.00 -17.48 -21.23
CA PRO A 188 10.69 -17.18 -21.79
C PRO A 188 10.69 -15.83 -22.50
N ALA A 189 9.81 -15.69 -23.50
CA ALA A 189 9.48 -14.38 -24.03
C ALA A 189 8.72 -13.56 -22.96
N VAL A 190 9.28 -12.43 -22.57
CA VAL A 190 8.71 -11.51 -21.59
C VAL A 190 7.96 -10.39 -22.29
N PHE A 191 6.76 -10.09 -21.80
CA PHE A 191 5.91 -9.02 -22.31
C PHE A 191 5.56 -8.04 -21.19
N TYR A 192 5.32 -6.78 -21.57
CA TYR A 192 4.80 -5.76 -20.66
C TYR A 192 3.32 -5.49 -20.98
N ASP A 193 2.45 -5.75 -20.01
CA ASP A 193 1.01 -5.44 -20.14
C ASP A 193 0.74 -4.03 -19.61
N ARG A 194 0.34 -3.12 -20.50
CA ARG A 194 0.00 -1.73 -20.14
C ARG A 194 -1.27 -1.63 -19.30
N GLY A 195 -2.18 -2.59 -19.43
CA GLY A 195 -3.44 -2.64 -18.67
C GLY A 195 -3.20 -3.06 -17.23
N LEU A 196 -2.42 -4.12 -17.01
CA LEU A 196 -2.01 -4.58 -15.69
C LEU A 196 -0.90 -3.72 -15.08
N CYS A 197 -0.15 -3.00 -15.92
CA CYS A 197 1.02 -2.22 -15.56
C CYS A 197 2.07 -3.12 -14.86
N ALA A 198 2.36 -4.26 -15.48
CA ALA A 198 3.28 -5.28 -14.97
C ALA A 198 3.85 -6.13 -16.12
N HIS A 199 4.96 -6.81 -15.85
CA HIS A 199 5.55 -7.76 -16.79
C HIS A 199 4.96 -9.15 -16.60
N TYR A 200 4.90 -9.93 -17.67
CA TYR A 200 4.47 -11.31 -17.59
C TYR A 200 5.17 -12.20 -18.60
N TYR A 201 5.12 -13.51 -18.32
CA TYR A 201 5.39 -14.56 -19.30
C TYR A 201 4.50 -15.77 -19.02
N THR A 202 4.42 -16.68 -19.99
CA THR A 202 3.67 -17.93 -19.86
C THR A 202 4.57 -19.13 -20.05
N TYR A 203 4.30 -20.23 -19.36
CA TYR A 203 5.01 -21.49 -19.57
C TYR A 203 4.11 -22.69 -19.34
N MET A 204 4.56 -23.86 -19.78
CA MET A 204 3.90 -25.14 -19.52
C MET A 204 4.61 -25.86 -18.38
N ALA A 205 3.90 -26.13 -17.29
CA ALA A 205 4.42 -26.92 -16.18
C ALA A 205 4.52 -28.42 -16.54
N ALA A 206 5.25 -29.16 -15.71
CA ALA A 206 5.29 -30.61 -15.79
C ALA A 206 3.86 -31.17 -15.64
N GLY A 207 3.41 -31.96 -16.61
CA GLY A 207 2.02 -32.43 -16.68
C GLY A 207 1.13 -31.63 -17.65
N GLY A 208 1.67 -30.64 -18.36
CA GLY A 208 0.96 -29.94 -19.44
C GLY A 208 -0.02 -28.86 -18.97
N GLN A 209 0.02 -28.49 -17.68
CA GLN A 209 -0.73 -27.36 -17.14
C GLN A 209 -0.09 -26.05 -17.60
N ALA A 210 -0.88 -25.14 -18.19
CA ALA A 210 -0.42 -23.80 -18.55
C ALA A 210 -0.35 -22.89 -17.33
N HIS A 211 0.69 -22.06 -17.27
CA HIS A 211 0.96 -21.09 -16.21
C HIS A 211 1.17 -19.70 -16.79
N PHE A 212 0.78 -18.69 -16.03
CA PHE A 212 0.99 -17.28 -16.30
C PHE A 212 1.69 -16.66 -15.08
N VAL A 213 2.87 -16.10 -15.28
CA VAL A 213 3.63 -15.44 -14.21
C VAL A 213 3.55 -13.94 -14.43
N LEU A 214 3.09 -13.21 -13.42
CA LEU A 214 2.99 -11.75 -13.40
C LEU A 214 3.96 -11.19 -12.36
N TYR A 215 4.74 -10.18 -12.74
CA TYR A 215 5.68 -9.56 -11.82
C TYR A 215 5.94 -8.08 -12.10
N ASP A 216 6.34 -7.37 -11.05
CA ASP A 216 6.74 -5.97 -11.09
C ASP A 216 8.27 -5.80 -11.22
N THR A 217 8.65 -4.71 -11.87
CA THR A 217 10.02 -4.21 -12.01
C THR A 217 10.05 -2.71 -11.65
N SER A 218 11.24 -2.13 -11.50
CA SER A 218 11.35 -0.67 -11.26
C SER A 218 10.61 0.15 -12.33
N GLN A 219 10.65 -0.29 -13.59
CA GLN A 219 9.90 0.33 -14.69
C GLN A 219 8.38 0.25 -14.51
N SER A 220 7.83 -0.91 -14.11
CA SER A 220 6.38 -1.02 -13.93
C SER A 220 5.90 -0.18 -12.74
N ILE A 221 6.67 -0.14 -11.66
CA ILE A 221 6.40 0.72 -10.49
C ILE A 221 6.50 2.21 -10.87
N HIS A 222 7.49 2.60 -11.67
CA HIS A 222 7.59 3.96 -12.23
C HIS A 222 6.33 4.35 -13.01
N GLU A 223 5.84 3.48 -13.90
CA GLU A 223 4.61 3.75 -14.67
C GLU A 223 3.37 3.86 -13.76
N LYS A 224 3.30 3.10 -12.66
CA LYS A 224 2.25 3.26 -11.63
C LYS A 224 2.32 4.64 -10.95
N VAL A 225 3.53 5.10 -10.60
CA VAL A 225 3.75 6.44 -10.02
C VAL A 225 3.37 7.53 -11.03
N LYS A 226 3.82 7.41 -12.28
CA LYS A 226 3.49 8.34 -13.35
C LYS A 226 1.98 8.44 -13.58
N LEU A 227 1.29 7.30 -13.65
CA LEU A 227 -0.17 7.25 -13.77
C LEU A 227 -0.87 7.99 -12.62
N SER A 228 -0.38 7.82 -11.38
CA SER A 228 -0.94 8.54 -10.23
C SER A 228 -0.80 10.07 -10.34
N ARG A 229 0.34 10.54 -10.89
CA ARG A 229 0.62 11.96 -11.13
C ARG A 229 -0.24 12.51 -12.26
N GLU A 230 -0.38 11.77 -13.37
CA GLU A 230 -1.23 12.11 -14.52
C GLU A 230 -2.70 12.27 -14.11
N MET A 231 -3.18 11.39 -13.22
CA MET A 231 -4.56 11.42 -12.73
C MET A 231 -4.77 12.39 -11.55
N HIS A 232 -3.73 13.13 -11.15
CA HIS A 232 -3.76 14.09 -10.05
C HIS A 232 -4.27 13.49 -8.73
N LEU A 233 -3.88 12.24 -8.45
CA LEU A 233 -4.26 11.55 -7.21
C LEU A 233 -3.71 12.30 -5.99
N GLY A 234 -4.33 12.10 -4.84
CA GLY A 234 -3.89 12.68 -3.57
C GLY A 234 -2.52 12.16 -3.16
N ALA A 235 -2.28 10.86 -3.34
CA ALA A 235 -0.99 10.24 -3.09
C ALA A 235 -0.76 8.94 -3.89
N VAL A 236 0.47 8.45 -3.83
CA VAL A 236 0.89 7.08 -4.15
C VAL A 236 1.70 6.55 -2.98
N LEU A 237 1.37 5.36 -2.48
CA LEU A 237 2.09 4.66 -1.42
C LEU A 237 2.95 3.57 -2.05
N LEU A 238 4.26 3.67 -1.84
CA LEU A 238 5.25 2.72 -2.35
C LEU A 238 5.65 1.69 -1.29
N PRO A 239 5.85 0.41 -1.70
CA PRO A 239 6.30 -0.64 -0.81
C PRO A 239 7.82 -0.52 -0.61
N GLY A 240 8.23 0.15 0.48
CA GLY A 240 9.63 0.56 0.67
C GLY A 240 10.65 -0.57 0.64
N PRO A 241 10.44 -1.73 1.32
CA PRO A 241 11.40 -2.83 1.28
C PRO A 241 11.74 -3.29 -0.15
N GLU A 242 10.75 -3.28 -1.04
CA GLU A 242 10.91 -3.74 -2.41
C GLU A 242 11.50 -2.67 -3.34
N VAL A 243 11.24 -1.38 -3.07
CA VAL A 243 11.79 -0.28 -3.89
C VAL A 243 13.15 0.23 -3.41
N GLU A 244 13.67 -0.23 -2.26
CA GLU A 244 14.90 0.31 -1.63
C GLU A 244 16.09 0.39 -2.58
N GLY A 245 16.35 -0.67 -3.35
CA GLY A 245 17.46 -0.72 -4.30
C GLY A 245 17.23 0.02 -5.63
N CYS A 246 16.04 0.57 -5.87
CA CYS A 246 15.68 1.16 -7.17
C CYS A 246 14.82 2.43 -7.07
N LEU A 247 14.82 3.08 -5.89
CA LEU A 247 13.93 4.20 -5.60
C LEU A 247 14.10 5.37 -6.58
N ASP A 248 15.34 5.70 -6.96
CA ASP A 248 15.61 6.76 -7.95
C ASP A 248 15.01 6.44 -9.32
N GLN A 249 15.04 5.17 -9.74
CA GLN A 249 14.44 4.74 -11.02
C GLN A 249 12.91 4.80 -10.96
N VAL A 250 12.35 4.43 -9.82
CA VAL A 250 10.90 4.48 -9.58
C VAL A 250 10.39 5.93 -9.59
N LEU A 251 11.17 6.87 -9.07
CA LEU A 251 10.75 8.27 -8.85
C LEU A 251 11.23 9.28 -9.90
N ALA A 252 12.09 8.85 -10.83
CA ALA A 252 12.46 9.61 -12.03
C ALA A 252 11.24 10.23 -12.74
#